data_AF-A0A520EGL2-F1
#
_entry.id   AF-A0A520EGL2-F1
#
_cell.length_a   1.000
_cell.length_b   1.000
_cell.length_c   1.000
_cell.angle_alpha   90.00
_cell.angle_beta   90.00
_cell.angle_gamma   90.00
#
_symmetry.space_group_name_H-M   'P 1'
#
loop_
_entity.id
_entity.type
_entity.pdbx_description
1 polymer ?
#
loop_
_entity_poly.entity_id
_entity_poly.type
_entity_poly.pdbx_seq_one_letter_code
_entity_poly.pdbx_strand_id
1 'polypeptide(L)'
;MTLMRPSSVPEYIQIHQKPATWFLSNLSAIRLKLATLRSDTIDVSIVIPAYNEEENILSTISSIADTISNYSIELIIVDNNSRDLTKEYIIESGAKYVFEAKPGVENARTAGLNFATGKYVISADADTIYSPYWVDELIAPLKKDENIAISHGKFAFVPEYYNRFTLYLYELTGDVFKKINGINKDSA
;
A
#
# COMPACT_ATOMS: atom_id res chain seq x y z
N MET A 1 -14.83 12.01 11.52
CA MET A 1 -14.23 11.01 12.43
C MET A 1 -14.35 9.66 11.74
N THR A 2 -13.39 9.34 10.88
CA THR A 2 -13.40 8.10 10.09
C THR A 2 -13.25 6.92 11.04
N LEU A 3 -14.21 5.99 11.03
CA LEU A 3 -14.16 4.78 11.84
C LEU A 3 -12.89 3.99 11.47
N MET A 4 -11.95 3.91 12.41
CA MET A 4 -10.57 3.42 12.18
C MET A 4 -10.48 1.97 11.67
N ARG A 5 -11.55 1.18 11.73
CA ARG A 5 -11.71 -0.10 11.02
C ARG A 5 -13.21 -0.32 10.76
N PRO A 6 -13.67 -0.49 9.52
CA PRO A 6 -15.09 -0.64 9.23
C PRO A 6 -15.57 -2.05 9.57
N SER A 7 -16.79 -2.19 10.08
CA SER A 7 -17.41 -3.49 10.39
C SER A 7 -17.90 -4.24 9.14
N SER A 8 -17.93 -3.57 8.00
CA SER A 8 -18.24 -4.09 6.66
C SER A 8 -17.14 -3.72 5.67
N VAL A 9 -17.01 -4.46 4.57
CA VAL A 9 -16.00 -4.16 3.54
C VAL A 9 -16.41 -2.88 2.80
N PRO A 10 -15.61 -1.80 2.83
CA PRO A 10 -15.94 -0.57 2.12
C PRO A 10 -16.06 -0.80 0.62
N GLU A 11 -16.91 -0.01 -0.04
CA GLU A 11 -17.12 -0.10 -1.50
C GLU A 11 -15.82 0.08 -2.29
N TYR A 12 -14.98 1.04 -1.89
CA TYR A 12 -13.68 1.29 -2.51
C TYR A 12 -12.70 0.10 -2.38
N ILE A 13 -12.90 -0.82 -1.43
CA ILE A 13 -12.11 -2.05 -1.32
C ILE A 13 -12.66 -3.16 -2.23
N GLN A 14 -13.98 -3.18 -2.47
CA GLN A 14 -14.63 -4.23 -3.27
C GLN A 14 -14.28 -4.11 -4.76
N ILE A 15 -14.05 -2.88 -5.26
CA ILE A 15 -13.71 -2.66 -6.67
C ILE A 15 -12.33 -3.22 -7.05
N HIS A 16 -11.44 -3.42 -6.07
CA HIS A 16 -10.11 -4.01 -6.27
C HIS A 16 -10.07 -5.53 -5.98
N GLN A 17 -11.17 -6.14 -5.53
CA GLN A 17 -11.27 -7.59 -5.40
C GLN A 17 -11.80 -8.20 -6.70
N LYS A 18 -10.94 -8.22 -7.73
CA LYS A 18 -11.24 -8.71 -9.08
C LYS A 18 -10.21 -9.76 -9.50
N PRO A 19 -10.59 -10.71 -10.39
CA PRO A 19 -9.61 -11.64 -10.95
C PRO A 19 -8.60 -10.90 -11.83
N ALA A 20 -7.39 -11.48 -11.98
CA ALA A 20 -6.34 -10.93 -12.84
C ALA A 20 -6.84 -10.57 -14.25
N THR A 21 -7.69 -11.40 -14.86
CA THR A 21 -8.27 -11.16 -16.20
C THR A 21 -9.02 -9.83 -16.31
N TRP A 22 -9.70 -9.41 -15.25
CA TRP A 22 -10.38 -8.12 -15.22
C TRP A 22 -9.36 -6.97 -15.23
N PHE A 23 -8.33 -7.06 -14.41
CA PHE A 23 -7.26 -6.05 -14.37
C PHE A 23 -6.53 -5.96 -15.70
N LEU A 24 -6.17 -7.09 -16.30
CA LEU A 24 -5.52 -7.15 -17.61
C LEU A 24 -6.37 -6.46 -18.70
N SER A 25 -7.69 -6.65 -18.65
CA SER A 25 -8.63 -5.97 -19.56
C SER A 25 -8.76 -4.46 -19.31
N ASN A 26 -8.34 -3.96 -18.14
CA ASN A 26 -8.45 -2.57 -17.71
C ASN A 26 -7.08 -1.87 -17.51
N LEU A 27 -5.97 -2.53 -17.91
CA LEU A 27 -4.61 -2.01 -17.72
C LEU A 27 -4.40 -0.61 -18.29
N SER A 28 -4.99 -0.31 -19.45
CA SER A 28 -4.88 1.02 -20.05
C SER A 28 -5.46 2.12 -19.15
N ALA A 29 -6.58 1.86 -18.48
CA ALA A 29 -7.19 2.81 -17.55
C ALA A 29 -6.35 2.98 -16.28
N ILE A 30 -5.85 1.87 -15.72
CA ILE A 30 -4.95 1.87 -14.54
C ILE A 30 -3.68 2.67 -14.86
N ARG A 31 -3.06 2.41 -16.01
CA ARG A 31 -1.86 3.10 -16.48
C ARG A 31 -2.08 4.60 -16.63
N LEU A 32 -3.20 5.02 -17.21
CA LEU A 32 -3.55 6.43 -17.33
C LEU A 32 -3.72 7.10 -15.96
N LYS A 33 -4.42 6.44 -15.03
CA LYS A 33 -4.58 6.94 -13.67
C LYS A 33 -3.22 7.10 -12.95
N LEU A 34 -2.36 6.10 -13.00
CA LEU A 34 -1.00 6.20 -12.44
C LEU A 34 -0.19 7.34 -13.07
N ALA A 35 -0.32 7.55 -14.38
CA ALA A 35 0.36 8.65 -15.05
C ALA A 35 -0.15 10.01 -14.56
N THR A 36 -1.46 10.14 -14.29
CA THR A 36 -2.04 11.40 -13.77
C THR A 36 -1.67 11.72 -12.33
N LEU A 37 -1.17 10.75 -11.56
CA LEU A 37 -0.66 11.00 -10.21
C LEU A 37 0.71 11.71 -10.23
N ARG A 38 1.42 11.72 -11.36
CA ARG A 38 2.76 12.30 -11.48
C ARG A 38 2.72 13.66 -12.17
N SER A 39 3.55 14.57 -11.70
CA SER A 39 3.89 15.84 -12.35
C SER A 39 5.42 15.98 -12.47
N ASP A 40 5.90 17.13 -12.96
CA ASP A 40 7.34 17.36 -13.21
C ASP A 40 8.22 17.18 -11.97
N THR A 41 7.70 17.51 -10.78
CA THR A 41 8.38 17.31 -9.49
C THR A 41 7.65 16.28 -8.67
N ILE A 42 8.36 15.30 -8.10
CA ILE A 42 7.76 14.25 -7.25
C ILE A 42 7.77 14.70 -5.79
N ASP A 43 6.60 14.65 -5.14
CA ASP A 43 6.46 14.93 -3.71
C ASP A 43 6.59 13.65 -2.87
N VAL A 44 6.04 12.54 -3.38
CA VAL A 44 5.89 11.28 -2.66
C VAL A 44 6.37 10.11 -3.50
N SER A 45 7.24 9.28 -2.95
CA SER A 45 7.60 7.98 -3.53
C SER A 45 6.94 6.87 -2.73
N ILE A 46 6.07 6.09 -3.37
CA ILE A 46 5.54 4.84 -2.81
C ILE A 46 6.46 3.71 -3.27
N VAL A 47 7.04 2.98 -2.32
CA VAL A 47 7.98 1.88 -2.58
C VAL A 47 7.38 0.56 -2.11
N ILE A 48 7.28 -0.39 -3.04
CA ILE A 48 6.66 -1.71 -2.79
C ILE A 48 7.65 -2.82 -3.16
N PRO A 49 8.15 -3.61 -2.20
CA PRO A 49 8.81 -4.86 -2.52
C PRO A 49 7.76 -5.91 -2.95
N ALA A 50 8.07 -6.69 -3.98
CA ALA A 50 7.22 -7.76 -4.48
C ALA A 50 8.03 -9.04 -4.71
N TYR A 51 7.50 -10.19 -4.32
CA TYR A 51 8.09 -11.50 -4.58
C TYR A 51 6.99 -12.55 -4.78
N ASN A 52 6.80 -13.00 -6.02
CA ASN A 52 5.74 -13.93 -6.40
C ASN A 52 4.33 -13.47 -5.96
N GLU A 53 3.94 -12.28 -6.39
CA GLU A 53 2.70 -11.58 -6.04
C GLU A 53 1.72 -11.50 -7.23
N GLU A 54 1.76 -12.42 -8.19
CA GLU A 54 0.88 -12.38 -9.37
C GLU A 54 -0.61 -12.32 -9.02
N GLU A 55 -0.99 -12.92 -7.89
CA GLU A 55 -2.38 -12.93 -7.41
C GLU A 55 -2.85 -11.57 -6.87
N ASN A 56 -1.92 -10.76 -6.32
CA ASN A 56 -2.28 -9.56 -5.56
C ASN A 56 -1.83 -8.25 -6.22
N ILE A 57 -0.70 -8.26 -6.94
CA ILE A 57 0.01 -7.04 -7.34
C ILE A 57 -0.86 -6.11 -8.19
N LEU A 58 -1.73 -6.66 -9.05
CA LEU A 58 -2.64 -5.87 -9.88
C LEU A 58 -3.72 -5.15 -9.05
N SER A 59 -4.21 -5.79 -7.98
CA SER A 59 -5.15 -5.19 -7.04
C SER A 59 -4.50 -4.05 -6.27
N THR A 60 -3.30 -4.29 -5.75
CA THR A 60 -2.48 -3.30 -5.05
C THR A 60 -2.23 -2.08 -5.93
N ILE A 61 -1.73 -2.29 -7.15
CA ILE A 61 -1.48 -1.21 -8.12
C ILE A 61 -2.76 -0.46 -8.45
N SER A 62 -3.87 -1.17 -8.68
CA SER A 62 -5.16 -0.56 -8.98
C SER A 62 -5.66 0.34 -7.84
N SER A 63 -5.45 -0.05 -6.58
CA SER A 63 -5.85 0.76 -5.43
C SER A 63 -5.02 2.03 -5.29
N ILE A 64 -3.71 1.94 -5.58
CA ILE A 64 -2.82 3.10 -5.58
C ILE A 64 -3.16 4.04 -6.74
N ALA A 65 -3.53 3.50 -7.90
CA ALA A 65 -3.98 4.30 -9.04
C ALA A 65 -5.25 5.12 -8.73
N ASP A 66 -6.05 4.68 -7.76
CA ASP A 66 -7.25 5.40 -7.28
C ASP A 66 -6.97 6.37 -6.11
N THR A 67 -5.69 6.66 -5.84
CA THR A 67 -5.31 7.68 -4.86
C THR A 67 -5.89 9.04 -5.22
N ILE A 68 -6.53 9.69 -4.25
CA ILE A 68 -7.04 11.06 -4.34
C ILE A 68 -6.12 11.93 -3.51
N SER A 69 -5.24 12.68 -4.18
CA SER A 69 -4.24 13.52 -3.54
C SER A 69 -3.90 14.72 -4.42
N ASN A 70 -3.44 15.81 -3.78
CA ASN A 70 -2.81 16.94 -4.48
C ASN A 70 -1.29 16.78 -4.59
N TYR A 71 -0.72 15.70 -4.04
CA TYR A 71 0.70 15.40 -4.16
C TYR A 71 1.00 14.74 -5.49
N SER A 72 2.17 15.07 -6.04
CA SER A 72 2.77 14.33 -7.15
C SER A 72 3.41 13.04 -6.62
N ILE A 73 2.95 11.89 -7.10
CA ILE A 73 3.27 10.57 -6.54
C ILE A 73 3.94 9.68 -7.58
N GLU A 74 5.15 9.18 -7.29
CA GLU A 74 5.72 8.06 -8.04
C GLU A 74 5.49 6.72 -7.34
N LEU A 75 4.95 5.74 -8.07
CA LEU A 75 4.92 4.33 -7.65
C LEU A 75 6.15 3.57 -8.15
N ILE A 76 6.96 3.05 -7.23
CA ILE A 76 8.13 2.20 -7.46
C ILE A 76 7.84 0.81 -6.91
N ILE A 77 7.98 -0.21 -7.75
CA ILE A 77 7.79 -1.60 -7.35
C ILE A 77 9.08 -2.36 -7.63
N VAL A 78 9.59 -3.00 -6.58
CA VAL A 78 10.86 -3.71 -6.57
C VAL A 78 10.57 -5.21 -6.61
N ASP A 79 10.75 -5.83 -7.77
CA ASP A 79 10.69 -7.26 -7.94
C ASP A 79 11.95 -7.91 -7.33
N ASN A 80 11.76 -8.68 -6.28
CA ASN A 80 12.83 -9.37 -5.56
C ASN A 80 13.04 -10.80 -6.07
N ASN A 81 13.24 -10.93 -7.38
CA ASN A 81 13.53 -12.19 -8.07
C ASN A 81 12.33 -13.16 -8.16
N SER A 82 11.16 -12.63 -8.52
CA SER A 82 9.94 -13.41 -8.77
C SER A 82 10.10 -14.36 -9.96
N ARG A 83 9.31 -15.44 -9.97
CA ARG A 83 9.31 -16.49 -11.01
C ARG A 83 7.95 -16.71 -11.66
N ASP A 84 6.96 -15.95 -11.20
CA ASP A 84 5.59 -15.94 -11.67
C ASP A 84 5.35 -14.70 -12.56
N LEU A 85 4.09 -14.33 -12.81
CA LEU A 85 3.75 -13.18 -13.67
C LEU A 85 3.90 -11.81 -13.00
N THR A 86 4.46 -11.73 -11.78
CA THR A 86 4.60 -10.47 -11.02
C THR A 86 5.30 -9.39 -11.83
N LYS A 87 6.43 -9.75 -12.46
CA LYS A 87 7.25 -8.81 -13.24
C LYS A 87 6.45 -8.25 -14.41
N GLU A 88 5.81 -9.13 -15.17
CA GLU A 88 5.01 -8.78 -16.34
C GLU A 88 3.88 -7.82 -15.94
N TYR A 89 3.16 -8.14 -14.86
CA TYR A 89 2.07 -7.32 -14.35
C TYR A 89 2.51 -5.93 -13.89
N ILE A 90 3.67 -5.82 -13.24
CA ILE A 90 4.24 -4.52 -12.86
C ILE A 90 4.55 -3.69 -14.11
N ILE A 91 5.24 -4.28 -15.10
CA ILE A 91 5.64 -3.55 -16.31
C ILE A 91 4.41 -3.08 -17.10
N GLU A 92 3.43 -3.96 -17.30
CA GLU A 92 2.23 -3.66 -18.07
C GLU A 92 1.34 -2.59 -17.41
N SER A 93 1.35 -2.50 -16.07
CA SER A 93 0.62 -1.46 -15.34
C SER A 93 1.16 -0.04 -15.57
N GLY A 94 2.42 0.09 -15.99
CA GLY A 94 3.12 1.37 -16.11
C GLY A 94 3.76 1.89 -14.82
N ALA A 95 3.76 1.10 -13.74
CA ALA A 95 4.55 1.40 -12.55
C ALA A 95 6.06 1.38 -12.84
N LYS A 96 6.87 2.06 -12.02
CA LYS A 96 8.34 2.03 -12.15
C LYS A 96 8.86 0.71 -11.60
N TYR A 97 9.27 -0.18 -12.49
CA TYR A 97 9.85 -1.48 -12.16
C TYR A 97 11.33 -1.35 -11.78
N VAL A 98 11.71 -1.97 -10.67
CA VAL A 98 13.11 -2.15 -10.22
C VAL A 98 13.33 -3.63 -9.95
N PHE A 99 14.47 -4.16 -10.36
CA PHE A 99 14.84 -5.55 -10.09
C PHE A 99 15.90 -5.62 -8.99
N GLU A 100 15.69 -6.48 -7.99
CA GLU A 100 16.67 -6.81 -6.96
C GLU A 100 16.91 -8.31 -6.93
N ALA A 101 18.09 -8.74 -7.39
CA ALA A 101 18.45 -10.14 -7.52
C ALA A 101 18.71 -10.84 -6.18
N LYS A 102 19.17 -10.08 -5.17
CA LYS A 102 19.53 -10.61 -3.85
C LYS A 102 18.26 -10.82 -3.02
N PRO A 103 17.91 -12.06 -2.65
CA PRO A 103 16.69 -12.34 -1.90
C PRO A 103 16.67 -11.63 -0.54
N GLY A 104 15.49 -11.15 -0.16
CA GLY A 104 15.21 -10.56 1.13
C GLY A 104 14.50 -9.21 1.00
N VAL A 105 13.36 -9.09 1.71
CA VAL A 105 12.53 -7.87 1.73
C VAL A 105 13.35 -6.62 2.06
N GLU A 106 14.36 -6.72 2.94
CA GLU A 106 15.23 -5.60 3.30
C GLU A 106 16.08 -5.11 2.12
N ASN A 107 16.59 -6.03 1.28
CA ASN A 107 17.34 -5.66 0.09
C ASN A 107 16.40 -4.97 -0.92
N ALA A 108 15.19 -5.52 -1.10
CA ALA A 108 14.18 -4.95 -2.00
C ALA A 108 13.72 -3.55 -1.54
N ARG A 109 13.44 -3.37 -0.24
CA ARG A 109 13.10 -2.05 0.33
C ARG A 109 14.25 -1.07 0.13
N THR A 110 15.48 -1.46 0.46
CA THR A 110 16.67 -0.61 0.28
C THR A 110 16.88 -0.22 -1.18
N ALA A 111 16.74 -1.17 -2.11
CA ALA A 111 16.83 -0.89 -3.55
C ALA A 111 15.79 0.14 -3.96
N GLY A 112 14.52 -0.04 -3.55
CA GLY A 112 13.45 0.90 -3.85
C GLY A 112 13.68 2.30 -3.27
N LEU A 113 14.19 2.39 -2.04
CA LEU A 113 14.57 3.67 -1.41
C LEU A 113 15.63 4.42 -2.22
N ASN A 114 16.61 3.71 -2.79
CA ASN A 114 17.66 4.35 -3.62
C ASN A 114 17.11 4.93 -4.93
N PHE A 115 15.94 4.48 -5.40
CA PHE A 115 15.27 5.01 -6.59
C PHE A 115 14.20 6.06 -6.27
N ALA A 116 13.86 6.25 -4.99
CA ALA A 116 12.88 7.22 -4.54
C ALA A 116 13.42 8.64 -4.64
N THR A 117 12.63 9.55 -5.21
CA THR A 117 12.98 10.95 -5.43
C THR A 117 12.07 11.94 -4.69
N GLY A 118 10.95 11.45 -4.14
CA GLY A 118 9.99 12.24 -3.40
C GLY A 118 10.55 12.72 -2.06
N LYS A 119 10.05 13.87 -1.61
CA LYS A 119 10.31 14.39 -0.25
C LYS A 119 9.82 13.43 0.83
N TYR A 120 8.68 12.80 0.60
CA TYR A 120 8.12 11.78 1.48
C TYR A 120 8.27 10.41 0.84
N VAL A 121 8.63 9.42 1.65
CA VAL A 121 8.71 8.03 1.18
C VAL A 121 7.74 7.18 1.99
N ILE A 122 6.87 6.47 1.27
CA ILE A 122 5.90 5.56 1.86
C ILE A 122 6.30 4.14 1.51
N SER A 123 6.56 3.34 2.55
CA SER A 123 6.80 1.90 2.41
C SER A 123 5.45 1.18 2.39
N ALA A 124 5.20 0.42 1.33
CA ALA A 124 3.99 -0.38 1.15
C ALA A 124 4.34 -1.87 0.97
N ASP A 125 3.31 -2.70 0.84
CA ASP A 125 3.36 -4.13 0.63
C ASP A 125 2.56 -4.48 -0.65
N ALA A 126 2.96 -5.57 -1.32
CA ALA A 126 2.43 -5.95 -2.63
C ALA A 126 1.06 -6.64 -2.59
N ASP A 127 0.58 -6.97 -1.39
CA ASP A 127 -0.62 -7.76 -1.09
C ASP A 127 -1.74 -6.95 -0.40
N THR A 128 -1.69 -5.61 -0.51
CA THR A 128 -2.55 -4.71 0.25
C THR A 128 -3.37 -3.78 -0.65
N ILE A 129 -4.66 -3.62 -0.32
CA ILE A 129 -5.54 -2.62 -0.94
C ILE A 129 -5.51 -1.33 -0.11
N TYR A 130 -5.08 -0.23 -0.73
CA TYR A 130 -4.93 1.06 -0.06
C TYR A 130 -6.18 1.93 -0.17
N SER A 131 -6.42 2.74 0.85
CA SER A 131 -7.46 3.77 0.83
C SER A 131 -7.09 4.88 -0.17
N PRO A 132 -8.05 5.46 -0.92
CA PRO A 132 -7.80 6.61 -1.78
C PRO A 132 -7.15 7.80 -1.06
N TYR A 133 -7.37 7.93 0.26
CA TYR A 133 -6.86 9.04 1.08
C TYR A 133 -5.58 8.68 1.85
N TRP A 134 -5.03 7.48 1.65
CA TRP A 134 -3.95 6.93 2.46
C TRP A 134 -2.69 7.80 2.45
N VAL A 135 -2.31 8.33 1.29
CA VAL A 135 -1.12 9.20 1.14
C VAL A 135 -1.27 10.47 1.98
N ASP A 136 -2.40 11.16 1.85
CA ASP A 136 -2.68 12.42 2.55
C ASP A 136 -2.75 12.19 4.07
N GLU A 137 -3.39 11.11 4.51
CA GLU A 137 -3.50 10.75 5.93
C GLU A 137 -2.14 10.43 6.55
N LEU A 138 -1.25 9.75 5.82
CA LEU A 138 0.11 9.45 6.30
C LEU A 138 1.00 10.69 6.39
N ILE A 139 0.88 11.62 5.44
CA ILE A 139 1.71 12.83 5.36
C ILE A 139 1.23 13.92 6.32
N ALA A 140 -0.08 13.99 6.60
CA ALA A 140 -0.68 15.01 7.47
C ALA A 140 0.07 15.24 8.81
N PRO A 141 0.41 14.21 9.61
CA PRO A 141 1.18 14.41 10.85
C PRO A 141 2.60 14.94 10.59
N LEU A 142 3.29 14.46 9.55
CA LEU A 142 4.65 14.89 9.18
C LEU A 142 4.70 16.38 8.78
N LYS A 143 3.61 16.90 8.20
CA LYS A 143 3.48 18.32 7.87
C LYS A 143 3.06 19.19 9.05
N LYS A 144 2.35 18.62 10.01
CA LYS A 144 1.85 19.35 11.17
C LYS A 144 2.96 19.63 12.18
N ASP A 145 3.93 18.73 12.29
CA ASP A 145 5.03 18.81 13.25
C ASP A 145 6.32 18.28 12.62
N GLU A 146 7.30 19.16 12.44
CA GLU A 146 8.61 18.84 11.86
C GLU A 146 9.44 17.90 12.74
N ASN A 147 9.05 17.68 14.00
CA ASN A 147 9.69 16.70 14.88
C ASN A 147 9.21 15.26 14.61
N ILE A 148 8.18 15.07 13.78
CA ILE A 148 7.68 13.74 13.42
C ILE A 148 8.43 13.27 12.17
N ALA A 149 9.27 12.26 12.32
CA ALA A 149 10.01 11.65 11.22
C ALA A 149 9.25 10.48 10.54
N ILE A 150 8.35 9.82 11.28
CA ILE A 150 7.66 8.59 10.81
C ILE A 150 6.19 8.64 11.22
N SER A 151 5.32 8.26 10.29
CA SER A 151 3.88 8.07 10.49
C SER A 151 3.50 6.67 10.01
N HIS A 152 2.53 6.04 10.65
CA HIS A 152 2.04 4.71 10.27
C HIS A 152 0.52 4.63 10.31
N GLY A 153 -0.03 3.84 9.40
CA GLY A 153 -1.47 3.57 9.33
C GLY A 153 -1.91 2.44 10.26
N LYS A 154 -3.23 2.27 10.38
CA LYS A 154 -3.83 1.02 10.86
C LYS A 154 -4.17 0.17 9.64
N PHE A 155 -4.14 -1.15 9.81
CA PHE A 155 -4.61 -2.10 8.81
C PHE A 155 -5.89 -2.79 9.28
N ALA A 156 -6.67 -3.33 8.34
CA ALA A 156 -7.79 -4.22 8.60
C ALA A 156 -7.74 -5.38 7.59
N PHE A 157 -8.16 -6.57 8.02
CA PHE A 157 -8.17 -7.74 7.15
C PHE A 157 -9.36 -7.71 6.17
N VAL A 158 -9.06 -8.01 4.91
CA VAL A 158 -10.06 -8.31 3.88
C VAL A 158 -10.58 -9.74 4.11
N PRO A 159 -11.89 -9.98 4.09
CA PRO A 159 -12.46 -11.29 4.38
C PRO A 159 -12.23 -12.29 3.24
N GLU A 160 -11.44 -13.34 3.49
CA GLU A 160 -11.32 -14.51 2.60
C GLU A 160 -12.16 -15.70 3.10
N TYR A 161 -11.96 -16.09 4.36
CA TYR A 161 -12.63 -17.26 4.97
C TYR A 161 -13.68 -16.88 6.02
N TYR A 162 -13.47 -15.75 6.71
CA TYR A 162 -14.36 -15.26 7.76
C TYR A 162 -15.13 -14.04 7.27
N ASN A 163 -16.32 -13.80 7.82
CA ASN A 163 -17.04 -12.56 7.53
C ASN A 163 -16.30 -11.35 8.14
N ARG A 164 -16.52 -10.16 7.57
CA ARG A 164 -15.85 -8.92 7.98
C ARG A 164 -16.14 -8.54 9.44
N PHE A 165 -17.32 -8.83 9.96
CA PHE A 165 -17.68 -8.52 11.35
C PHE A 165 -16.87 -9.35 12.36
N THR A 166 -16.63 -10.62 12.07
CA THR A 166 -15.75 -11.49 12.88
C THR A 166 -14.33 -10.94 12.92
N LEU A 167 -13.78 -10.52 11.77
CA LEU A 167 -12.45 -9.92 11.69
C LEU A 167 -12.38 -8.58 12.44
N TYR A 168 -13.44 -7.77 12.36
CA TYR A 168 -13.57 -6.54 13.14
C TYR A 168 -13.49 -6.80 14.66
N LEU A 169 -14.18 -7.83 15.16
CA LEU A 169 -14.11 -8.20 16.57
C LEU A 169 -12.70 -8.68 16.96
N TYR A 170 -12.07 -9.49 16.11
CA TYR A 170 -10.69 -9.93 16.32
C TYR A 170 -9.73 -8.73 16.44
N GLU A 171 -9.79 -7.79 15.49
CA GLU A 171 -8.98 -6.58 15.49
C GLU A 171 -9.23 -5.71 16.73
N LEU A 172 -10.49 -5.57 17.15
CA LEU A 172 -10.87 -4.83 18.36
C LEU A 172 -10.27 -5.48 19.61
N THR A 173 -10.34 -6.80 19.74
CA THR A 173 -9.76 -7.50 20.90
C THR A 173 -8.24 -7.36 20.94
N GLY A 174 -7.56 -7.38 19.79
CA GLY A 174 -6.13 -7.14 19.69
C GLY A 174 -5.74 -5.73 20.16
N ASP A 175 -6.52 -4.70 19.80
CA ASP A 175 -6.31 -3.33 20.26
C ASP A 175 -6.51 -3.20 21.78
N VAL A 176 -7.54 -3.86 22.34
CA VAL A 176 -7.77 -3.90 23.79
C VAL A 176 -6.60 -4.55 24.51
N PHE A 177 -6.09 -5.68 24.01
CA PHE A 177 -4.96 -6.38 24.61
C PHE A 177 -3.67 -5.54 24.58
N LYS A 178 -3.40 -4.86 23.46
CA LYS A 178 -2.27 -3.93 23.35
C LYS A 178 -2.38 -2.79 24.36
N LYS A 179 -3.59 -2.24 24.56
CA LYS A 179 -3.83 -1.17 25.54
C LYS A 179 -3.57 -1.64 26.98
N ILE A 180 -4.08 -2.82 27.34
CA ILE A 180 -3.85 -3.43 28.66
C ILE A 180 -2.34 -3.65 28.87
N ASN A 181 -1.63 -4.20 27.88
CA ASN A 181 -0.19 -4.45 27.99
C ASN A 181 0.65 -3.17 28.00
N GLY A 182 0.22 -2.12 27.30
CA GLY A 182 0.87 -0.80 27.36
C GLY A 182 0.79 -0.20 28.77
N ILE A 183 -0.39 -0.25 29.39
CA ILE A 183 -0.57 0.20 30.78
C ILE A 183 0.36 -0.53 31.74
N ASN A 184 0.58 -1.83 31.53
CA ASN A 184 1.47 -2.65 32.37
C ASN A 184 2.97 -2.38 32.13
N LYS A 185 3.36 -1.85 30.96
CA LYS A 185 4.76 -1.48 30.67
C LYS A 185 5.13 -0.11 31.22
N ASP A 186 4.18 0.83 31.28
CA ASP A 186 4.39 2.16 31.85
C ASP A 186 4.32 2.15 33.39
N SER A 187 3.95 1.02 34.00
CA SER A 187 3.85 0.83 35.45
C SER A 187 4.94 -0.06 36.05
N ALA A 188 5.97 -0.42 35.26
CA ALA A 188 7.17 -1.16 35.67
C ALA A 188 8.44 -0.33 35.42
#